data_AF-A0A8K0NXC8-F1
#
_entry.id   AF-A0A8K0NXC8-F1
#
_cell.length_a   1.000
_cell.length_b   1.000
_cell.length_c   1.000
_cell.angle_alpha   90.00
_cell.angle_beta   90.00
_cell.angle_gamma   90.00
#
_symmetry.space_group_name_H-M   'P 1'
#
loop_
_entity.id
_entity.type
_entity.pdbx_description
1 polymer ?
#
loop_
_entity_poly.entity_id
_entity_poly.type
_entity_poly.pdbx_seq_one_letter_code
_entity_poly.pdbx_strand_id
1 'polypeptide(L)'
;MKCRACNVSSRGIFIARELYSKPFSKPKASEVLTSYLEQLNHPPWTSYFVKYNSIVNDQKGMSHFNWQVGKHNYHILRTGCYPFIKYHCSRIPCLAYGIAAIFLIRHEEVVHTTNGLVKIYFLYEEKKGSFY
;
A
#
# COMPACT_ATOMS: atom_id res chain seq x y z
N MET A 1 -52.43 40.07 -4.80
CA MET A 1 -51.42 40.08 -3.71
C MET A 1 -50.11 39.51 -4.25
N LYS A 2 -49.01 40.27 -4.12
CA LYS A 2 -47.63 39.87 -4.43
C LYS A 2 -47.04 39.08 -3.24
N CYS A 3 -46.37 37.97 -3.50
CA CYS A 3 -45.25 37.44 -2.71
C CYS A 3 -44.25 36.79 -3.69
N ARG A 4 -43.31 37.58 -4.21
CA ARG A 4 -41.85 37.59 -3.95
C ARG A 4 -41.12 36.28 -4.29
N ALA A 5 -40.34 36.38 -5.37
CA ALA A 5 -39.32 35.42 -5.79
C ALA A 5 -38.27 35.21 -4.68
N CYS A 6 -37.99 33.94 -4.37
CA CYS A 6 -36.78 33.56 -3.66
C CYS A 6 -35.70 33.29 -4.70
N ASN A 7 -34.64 34.11 -4.67
CA ASN A 7 -33.42 33.96 -5.47
C ASN A 7 -32.77 32.60 -5.18
N VAL A 8 -33.01 31.60 -6.03
CA VAL A 8 -32.15 30.42 -6.11
C VAL A 8 -30.90 30.85 -6.86
N SER A 9 -29.82 31.00 -6.10
CA SER A 9 -28.49 31.33 -6.60
C SER A 9 -28.09 30.38 -7.73
N SER A 10 -27.91 30.92 -8.93
CA SER A 10 -27.54 30.25 -10.18
C SER A 10 -26.14 29.60 -10.17
N ARG A 11 -25.51 29.43 -9.01
CA ARG A 11 -24.15 28.90 -8.86
C ARG A 11 -24.09 27.37 -8.65
N GLY A 12 -25.22 26.71 -8.36
CA GLY A 12 -25.25 25.26 -8.08
C GLY A 12 -25.43 24.34 -9.29
N ILE A 13 -25.90 24.86 -10.43
CA ILE A 13 -26.28 24.03 -11.60
C ILE A 13 -25.11 23.83 -12.58
N PHE A 14 -24.07 24.68 -12.52
CA PHE A 14 -22.92 24.59 -13.44
C PHE A 14 -21.88 23.53 -13.04
N ILE A 15 -21.77 23.13 -11.77
CA ILE A 15 -20.76 22.12 -11.36
C ILE A 15 -21.21 20.68 -11.71
N ALA A 16 -22.51 20.41 -11.78
CA ALA A 16 -23.03 19.07 -12.01
C ALA A 16 -22.93 18.60 -13.48
N ARG A 17 -22.82 19.51 -14.46
CA ARG A 17 -22.70 19.16 -15.89
C ARG A 17 -21.28 18.83 -16.32
N GLU A 18 -20.26 19.19 -15.55
CA GLU A 18 -18.85 19.00 -15.92
C GLU A 18 -18.28 17.64 -15.44
N LEU A 19 -19.01 16.93 -14.58
CA LEU A 19 -18.67 15.58 -14.14
C LEU A 19 -19.22 14.47 -15.06
N TYR A 20 -19.84 14.85 -16.19
CA TYR A 20 -20.55 13.93 -17.09
C TYR A 20 -19.98 13.96 -18.52
N SER A 21 -18.73 13.51 -18.72
CA SER A 21 -18.20 13.22 -20.07
C SER A 21 -16.80 12.55 -20.10
N LYS A 22 -16.45 11.69 -19.13
CA LYS A 22 -15.36 10.72 -19.35
C LYS A 22 -15.93 9.31 -19.42
N PRO A 23 -15.64 8.52 -20.47
CA PRO A 23 -15.94 7.10 -20.43
C PRO A 23 -15.30 6.52 -19.16
N PHE A 24 -16.03 5.66 -18.46
CA PHE A 24 -15.67 5.11 -17.15
C PHE A 24 -14.51 4.10 -17.32
N SER A 25 -13.33 4.57 -17.72
CA SER A 25 -12.13 3.76 -17.77
C SER A 25 -11.65 3.55 -16.33
N LYS A 26 -11.25 2.32 -16.03
CA LYS A 26 -10.68 2.00 -14.71
C LYS A 26 -9.39 2.81 -14.53
N PRO A 27 -9.15 3.39 -13.35
CA PRO A 27 -7.92 4.13 -13.10
C PRO A 27 -6.71 3.21 -13.22
N LYS A 28 -5.56 3.79 -13.54
CA LYS A 28 -4.29 3.05 -13.61
C LYS A 28 -3.79 2.71 -12.22
N ALA A 29 -3.06 1.61 -12.09
CA ALA A 29 -2.46 1.22 -10.81
C ALA A 29 -1.45 2.26 -10.32
N SER A 30 -0.68 2.85 -11.26
CA SER A 30 0.22 3.98 -11.01
C SER A 30 -0.48 5.20 -10.42
N GLU A 31 -1.62 5.59 -11.00
CA GLU A 31 -2.42 6.74 -10.58
C GLU A 31 -2.99 6.53 -9.18
N VAL A 32 -3.51 5.34 -8.90
CA VAL A 32 -4.01 4.96 -7.57
C VAL A 32 -2.88 5.03 -6.53
N LEU A 33 -1.69 4.53 -6.86
CA LEU A 33 -0.53 4.56 -5.97
C LEU A 33 -0.10 6.00 -5.64
N THR A 34 0.06 6.86 -6.65
CA THR A 34 0.45 8.26 -6.45
C THR A 34 -0.61 9.00 -5.63
N SER A 35 -1.88 8.91 -6.03
CA SER A 35 -2.99 9.59 -5.37
C SER A 35 -3.11 9.18 -3.90
N TYR A 36 -2.95 7.89 -3.60
CA TYR A 36 -3.02 7.38 -2.23
C TYR A 36 -1.89 7.92 -1.35
N LEU A 37 -0.65 7.94 -1.85
CA LEU A 37 0.51 8.46 -1.10
C LEU A 37 0.42 9.97 -0.86
N GLU A 38 -0.14 10.72 -1.81
CA GLU A 38 -0.42 12.16 -1.66
C GLU A 38 -1.52 12.42 -0.64
N GLN A 39 -2.63 11.66 -0.70
CA GLN A 39 -3.74 11.79 0.25
C GLN A 39 -3.32 11.52 1.69
N LEU A 40 -2.35 10.62 1.91
CA LEU A 40 -1.81 10.32 3.24
C LEU A 40 -0.73 11.31 3.70
N ASN A 41 -0.46 12.39 2.96
CA ASN A 41 0.59 13.36 3.25
C ASN A 41 1.98 12.69 3.43
N HIS A 42 2.29 11.74 2.54
CA HIS A 42 3.60 11.09 2.42
C HIS A 42 4.10 10.33 3.68
N PRO A 43 3.44 9.23 4.08
CA PRO A 43 3.83 8.45 5.26
C PRO A 43 5.23 7.81 5.12
N PRO A 44 5.96 7.53 6.22
CA PRO A 44 7.27 6.87 6.16
C PRO A 44 7.19 5.43 5.65
N TRP A 45 6.11 4.73 5.99
CA TRP A 45 5.73 3.44 5.40
C TRP A 45 4.21 3.34 5.34
N THR A 46 3.69 2.60 4.36
CA THR A 46 2.27 2.19 4.30
C THR A 46 2.13 0.87 3.53
N SER A 47 1.03 0.16 3.74
CA SER A 47 0.68 -1.01 2.94
C SER A 47 -0.82 -1.12 2.75
N TYR A 48 -1.25 -1.50 1.56
CA TYR A 48 -2.66 -1.60 1.20
C TYR A 48 -2.90 -2.65 0.11
N PHE A 49 -4.17 -3.00 -0.08
CA PHE A 49 -4.60 -3.97 -1.09
C PHE A 49 -5.47 -3.28 -2.14
N VAL A 50 -5.32 -3.69 -3.40
CA VAL A 50 -6.13 -3.20 -4.52
C VAL A 50 -6.72 -4.39 -5.26
N LYS A 51 -8.02 -4.39 -5.53
CA LYS A 51 -8.67 -5.46 -6.33
C LYS A 51 -8.22 -5.36 -7.78
N TYR A 52 -7.89 -6.49 -8.42
CA TYR A 52 -7.52 -6.48 -9.84
C TYR A 52 -8.64 -5.91 -10.71
N ASN A 53 -9.90 -6.19 -10.38
CA ASN A 53 -11.04 -5.78 -11.20
C ASN A 53 -11.34 -4.27 -11.15
N SER A 54 -10.82 -3.53 -10.17
CA SER A 54 -11.09 -2.09 -10.02
C SER A 54 -10.09 -1.20 -10.75
N ILE A 55 -8.98 -1.74 -11.25
CA ILE A 55 -7.89 -0.95 -11.85
C ILE A 55 -7.40 -1.55 -13.17
N VAL A 56 -6.75 -0.74 -13.99
CA VAL A 56 -5.88 -1.22 -15.07
C VAL A 56 -4.47 -1.37 -14.52
N ASN A 57 -3.94 -2.60 -14.54
CA ASN A 57 -2.59 -2.89 -14.05
C ASN A 57 -1.53 -2.54 -15.09
N ASP A 58 -1.15 -1.27 -15.16
CA ASP A 58 -0.05 -0.74 -15.98
C ASP A 58 1.35 -0.99 -15.38
N GLN A 59 1.40 -1.55 -14.16
CA GLN A 59 2.62 -1.91 -13.47
C GLN A 59 2.94 -3.41 -13.57
N LYS A 60 2.28 -4.16 -14.45
CA LYS A 60 2.44 -5.63 -14.55
C LYS A 60 3.92 -6.00 -14.81
N GLY A 61 4.43 -7.01 -14.12
CA GLY A 61 5.83 -7.43 -14.18
C GLY A 61 6.77 -6.66 -13.25
N MET A 62 6.33 -5.56 -12.65
CA MET A 62 7.09 -4.85 -11.63
C MET A 62 6.71 -5.36 -10.23
N SER A 63 7.62 -6.14 -9.63
CA SER A 63 7.48 -6.63 -8.25
C SER A 63 8.18 -5.72 -7.24
N HIS A 64 9.32 -5.12 -7.63
CA HIS A 64 10.06 -4.18 -6.79
C HIS A 64 10.57 -3.02 -7.64
N PHE A 65 10.22 -1.79 -7.30
CA PHE A 65 10.63 -0.59 -8.06
C PHE A 65 10.59 0.67 -7.20
N ASN A 66 11.30 1.70 -7.65
CA ASN A 66 11.27 3.03 -7.07
C ASN A 66 10.13 3.85 -7.67
N TRP A 67 9.40 4.59 -6.84
CA TRP A 67 8.27 5.41 -7.25
C TRP A 67 8.40 6.82 -6.69
N GLN A 68 8.55 7.79 -7.57
CA GLN A 68 8.70 9.20 -7.22
C GLN A 68 7.31 9.84 -7.08
N VAL A 69 7.04 10.44 -5.92
CA VAL A 69 5.82 11.19 -5.64
C VAL A 69 6.24 12.56 -5.12
N GLY A 70 6.16 13.58 -5.98
CA GLY A 70 6.64 14.93 -5.69
C GLY A 70 8.15 14.94 -5.37
N LYS A 71 8.49 15.24 -4.11
CA LYS A 71 9.88 15.29 -3.62
C LYS A 71 10.32 14.00 -2.92
N HIS A 72 9.45 13.00 -2.85
CA HIS A 72 9.69 11.77 -2.08
C HIS A 72 9.87 10.57 -3.01
N ASN A 73 10.89 9.77 -2.73
CA ASN A 73 11.11 8.48 -3.38
C ASN A 73 10.62 7.35 -2.48
N TYR A 74 9.79 6.47 -3.03
CA TYR A 74 9.30 5.28 -2.34
C TYR A 74 9.87 4.02 -2.96
N HIS A 75 10.29 3.08 -2.13
CA HIS A 75 10.51 1.70 -2.52
C HIS A 75 9.15 0.98 -2.47
N ILE A 76 8.71 0.48 -3.61
CA ILE A 76 7.44 -0.22 -3.76
C ILE A 76 7.74 -1.70 -3.92
N LEU A 77 7.18 -2.50 -3.02
CA LEU A 77 7.12 -3.96 -3.14
C LEU A 77 5.68 -4.37 -3.42
N ARG A 78 5.48 -5.05 -4.55
CA ARG A 78 4.20 -5.61 -4.96
C ARG A 78 4.23 -7.11 -4.83
N THR A 79 3.18 -7.65 -4.21
CA THR A 79 2.97 -9.09 -4.11
C THR A 79 1.60 -9.43 -4.68
N GLY A 80 1.55 -10.48 -5.50
CA GLY A 80 0.31 -11.00 -6.04
C GLY A 80 -0.43 -11.79 -4.98
N CYS A 81 -1.72 -11.50 -4.77
CA CYS A 81 -2.59 -12.20 -3.84
C CYS A 81 -3.99 -12.24 -4.43
N TYR A 82 -4.20 -13.04 -5.49
CA TYR A 82 -5.46 -13.06 -6.24
C TYR A 82 -6.66 -13.25 -5.28
N PRO A 83 -7.71 -12.40 -5.34
CA PRO A 83 -8.05 -11.41 -6.39
C PRO A 83 -7.54 -9.97 -6.15
N PHE A 84 -6.51 -9.80 -5.34
CA PHE A 84 -5.90 -8.52 -4.97
C PHE A 84 -4.41 -8.42 -5.37
N ILE A 85 -3.93 -7.18 -5.44
CA ILE A 85 -2.52 -6.82 -5.45
C ILE A 85 -2.23 -6.16 -4.12
N LYS A 86 -1.22 -6.67 -3.40
CA LYS A 86 -0.74 -6.03 -2.17
C LYS A 86 0.42 -5.11 -2.51
N TYR A 87 0.34 -3.88 -2.02
CA TYR A 87 1.38 -2.87 -2.09
C TYR A 87 1.99 -2.69 -0.70
N HIS A 88 3.32 -2.68 -0.64
CA HIS A 88 4.08 -2.21 0.50
C HIS A 88 4.97 -1.07 0.01
N CYS A 89 4.82 0.10 0.64
CA CYS A 89 5.50 1.33 0.25
C CYS A 89 6.34 1.78 1.45
N SER A 90 7.65 1.94 1.26
CA SER A 90 8.54 2.45 2.31
C SER A 90 9.47 3.52 1.77
N ARG A 91 9.74 4.55 2.59
CA ARG A 91 10.79 5.55 2.33
C ARG A 91 12.14 5.15 2.90
N ILE A 92 12.12 4.24 3.86
CA ILE A 92 13.30 3.76 4.57
C ILE A 92 13.87 2.57 3.79
N PRO A 93 15.19 2.49 3.61
CA PRO A 93 15.83 1.33 2.97
C PRO A 93 15.56 0.06 3.78
N CYS A 94 15.34 -1.06 3.09
CA CYS A 94 15.17 -2.39 3.69
C CYS A 94 16.25 -2.74 4.73
N LEU A 95 17.45 -2.17 4.57
CA LEU A 95 18.57 -2.35 5.49
C LEU A 95 18.26 -1.93 6.94
N ALA A 96 17.51 -0.84 7.14
CA ALA A 96 17.19 -0.37 8.49
C ALA A 96 16.27 -1.36 9.23
N TYR A 97 15.35 -2.01 8.51
CA TYR A 97 14.51 -3.08 9.07
C TYR A 97 15.34 -4.31 9.46
N GLY A 98 16.33 -4.68 8.64
CA GLY A 98 17.24 -5.78 8.97
C GLY A 98 18.06 -5.48 10.22
N ILE A 99 18.60 -4.26 10.33
CA ILE A 99 19.35 -3.83 11.51
C ILE A 99 18.45 -3.83 12.75
N ALA A 100 17.23 -3.28 12.66
CA ALA A 100 16.27 -3.32 13.75
C ALA A 100 15.93 -4.76 14.17
N ALA A 101 15.76 -5.69 13.22
CA ALA A 101 15.53 -7.10 13.51
C ALA A 101 16.69 -7.73 14.29
N ILE A 102 17.95 -7.43 13.94
CA ILE A 102 19.12 -7.92 14.68
C ILE A 102 19.08 -7.50 16.15
N PHE A 103 18.69 -6.25 16.44
CA PHE A 103 18.54 -5.76 17.81
C PHE A 103 17.30 -6.33 18.53
N LEU A 104 16.27 -6.75 17.80
CA LEU A 104 15.02 -7.23 18.36
C LEU A 104 14.95 -8.76 18.52
N ILE A 105 15.86 -9.51 17.89
CA ILE A 105 16.00 -10.95 18.10
C ILE A 105 16.33 -11.20 19.57
N ARG A 106 15.47 -11.96 20.24
CA ARG A 106 15.63 -12.31 21.67
C ARG A 106 15.56 -13.81 21.93
N HIS A 107 14.90 -14.55 21.06
CA HIS A 107 14.64 -15.96 21.27
C HIS A 107 15.57 -16.78 20.41
N GLU A 108 16.29 -17.71 21.03
CA GLU A 108 17.16 -18.67 20.36
C GLU A 108 16.69 -20.10 20.67
N GLU A 109 16.70 -20.95 19.65
CA GLU A 109 16.44 -22.38 19.82
C GLU A 109 17.58 -23.18 19.20
N VAL A 110 18.00 -24.24 19.88
CA VAL A 110 19.06 -25.12 19.40
C VAL A 110 18.45 -26.32 18.71
N VAL A 111 18.77 -26.50 17.43
CA VAL A 111 18.38 -27.68 16.66
C VAL A 111 19.54 -28.64 16.56
N HIS A 112 19.27 -29.90 16.87
CA HIS A 112 20.22 -31.00 16.73
C HIS A 112 20.20 -31.50 15.29
N THR A 113 21.34 -31.36 14.60
CA THR A 113 21.54 -31.94 13.28
C THR A 113 22.62 -33.01 13.33
N THR A 114 22.67 -33.88 12.33
CA THR A 114 23.70 -34.93 12.21
C THR A 114 25.13 -34.37 12.17
N ASN A 115 25.28 -33.11 11.77
CA ASN A 115 26.57 -32.41 11.65
C ASN A 115 26.84 -31.44 12.82
N GLY A 116 26.00 -31.44 13.86
CA GLY A 116 26.18 -30.61 15.04
C GLY A 116 24.96 -29.77 15.41
N LEU A 117 25.14 -28.91 16.41
CA LEU A 117 24.09 -28.04 16.95
C LEU A 117 24.04 -26.71 16.21
N VAL A 118 22.85 -26.33 15.72
CA VAL A 118 22.63 -25.04 15.04
C VAL A 118 21.63 -24.23 15.83
N LYS A 119 21.99 -22.98 16.14
CA LYS A 119 21.09 -22.00 16.77
C LYS A 119 20.24 -21.32 15.71
N ILE A 120 18.92 -21.37 15.89
CA ILE A 120 17.94 -20.63 15.11
C ILE A 120 17.45 -19.46 15.96
N TYR A 121 17.28 -18.30 15.33
CA TYR A 121 16.91 -17.06 15.99
C TYR A 121 15.51 -16.62 15.57
N PHE A 122 14.67 -16.32 16.55
CA PHE A 122 13.31 -15.86 16.36
C PHE A 122 13.13 -14.44 16.91
N LEU A 123 12.34 -13.65 16.19
CA LEU A 123 11.96 -12.31 16.62
C LEU A 123 10.95 -12.35 17.78
N TYR A 124 10.06 -13.34 17.77
CA TYR A 124 9.04 -13.58 18.79
C TYR A 124 9.02 -15.07 19.15
N GLU A 125 8.61 -15.41 20.38
CA GLU A 125 8.39 -16.81 20.77
C GLU A 125 7.26 -17.43 19.94
N GLU A 126 7.56 -18.50 19.21
CA GLU A 126 6.52 -19.32 18.61
C GLU A 126 5.85 -20.18 19.68
N LYS A 127 4.52 -20.15 19.74
CA LYS A 127 3.77 -21.04 20.64
C LYS A 127 3.89 -22.48 20.16
N LYS A 128 4.69 -23.27 20.87
CA LYS A 128 4.81 -24.71 20.62
C LYS A 128 3.49 -25.41 20.97
N GLY A 129 2.79 -25.93 19.97
CA GLY A 129 1.54 -26.67 20.17
C GLY A 129 0.31 -26.19 19.39
N SER A 130 0.45 -25.29 18.41
CA SER A 130 -0.65 -25.07 17.47
C SER A 130 -0.81 -26.30 16.57
N PHE A 131 -1.87 -27.08 16.81
CA PHE A 131 -2.32 -28.07 15.85
C PHE A 131 -2.88 -27.32 14.62
N TYR A 132 -2.43 -27.69 13.42
CA TYR A 132 -3.02 -27.23 12.16
C TYR A 132 -4.37 -27.90 11.92
#